data_AF-A0A2V2C101-F1
#
_entry.id   AF-A0A2V2C101-F1
#
_cell.length_a   1.000
_cell.length_b   1.000
_cell.length_c   1.000
_cell.angle_alpha   90.00
_cell.angle_beta   90.00
_cell.angle_gamma   90.00
#
_symmetry.space_group_name_H-M   'P 1'
#
loop_
_entity.id
_entity.type
_entity.pdbx_description
1 polymer ?
#
loop_
_entity_poly.entity_id
_entity_poly.type
_entity_poly.pdbx_seq_one_letter_code
_entity_poly.pdbx_strand_id
1 'polypeptide(L)'
;MKDSFFSRKVYQGLYSPVYRFAEFGDVGNYWIELSYICNRDDWQSVKGELGEPLDFDLRNEDGEKIFGEVEPEHFAELKLRGYVLGGIPEPEVDGDDESLVRARELYVYAPKREYIRYDSDVVPIWGLEDTDYATQTPITIGENAGHVQKTQFYDNCLLPVSDTTAFKTGDFVVGHFDCRFGAPTGATGTVIYYNDAWCEFGPAEIVRIDGNVLELKGAGASFPTQLDETYSQYENHSIYEDKQWYRILNGLVLDPNDYGYLNMNPTSGYLLKAYAKRAHKKRQRIIREKVSFHLSFPELPEIFVPQQQTGFEQTTISRYTMPTAAEWKAKIARNDWFVYAEPTVQFLPEANIYERRIRETPCV
;
A
#
# COMPACT_ATOMS: atom_id res chain seq x y z
N MET A 1 21.37 -62.61 5.86
CA MET A 1 20.26 -63.43 6.43
C MET A 1 19.35 -62.45 7.14
N LYS A 2 18.03 -62.49 6.95
CA LYS A 2 17.15 -61.47 7.55
C LYS A 2 17.13 -61.57 9.06
N ASP A 3 17.44 -60.49 9.77
CA ASP A 3 17.36 -60.44 11.23
C ASP A 3 15.91 -60.13 11.67
N SER A 4 15.36 -60.97 12.55
CA SER A 4 14.02 -60.77 13.09
C SER A 4 13.93 -59.61 14.09
N PHE A 5 15.04 -59.24 14.73
CA PHE A 5 15.11 -58.10 15.65
C PHE A 5 14.94 -56.76 14.91
N PHE A 6 15.57 -56.62 13.75
CA PHE A 6 15.51 -55.45 12.86
C PHE A 6 14.34 -55.47 11.86
N SER A 7 13.39 -56.40 12.00
CA SER A 7 12.14 -56.43 11.22
C SER A 7 11.09 -55.40 11.68
N ARG A 8 11.54 -54.37 12.41
CA ARG A 8 10.78 -53.25 13.00
C ARG A 8 11.73 -52.07 13.18
N LYS A 9 11.23 -50.87 13.49
CA LYS A 9 12.07 -49.76 13.93
C LYS A 9 12.79 -50.13 15.24
N VAL A 10 14.11 -50.18 15.23
CA VAL A 10 14.94 -50.26 16.45
C VAL A 10 15.59 -48.89 16.64
N TYR A 11 14.94 -48.02 17.42
CA TYR A 11 15.47 -46.68 17.70
C TYR A 11 16.84 -46.75 18.38
N GLN A 12 17.65 -45.71 18.18
CA GLN A 12 19.03 -45.63 18.65
C GLN A 12 19.20 -44.47 19.64
N GLY A 13 19.70 -44.77 20.84
CA GLY A 13 20.06 -43.77 21.85
C GLY A 13 18.92 -42.84 22.29
N LEU A 14 19.24 -41.55 22.45
CA LEU A 14 18.32 -40.48 22.85
C LEU A 14 17.93 -39.60 21.65
N TYR A 15 16.86 -38.83 21.79
CA TYR A 15 16.43 -37.89 20.75
C TYR A 15 17.47 -36.77 20.50
N SER A 16 17.52 -36.26 19.27
CA SER A 16 18.39 -35.14 18.89
C SER A 16 17.58 -33.86 18.58
N PRO A 17 17.87 -32.70 19.21
CA PRO A 17 17.18 -31.45 18.94
C PRO A 17 17.74 -30.74 17.69
N VAL A 18 16.86 -30.41 16.75
CA VAL A 18 17.14 -29.66 15.51
C VAL A 18 16.65 -28.22 15.68
N TYR A 19 17.58 -27.31 15.98
CA TYR A 19 17.31 -25.90 16.30
C TYR A 19 16.99 -25.03 15.07
N ARG A 20 16.02 -25.43 14.24
CA ARG A 20 15.57 -24.71 13.03
C ARG A 20 15.30 -23.22 13.31
N PHE A 21 14.74 -22.89 14.47
CA PHE A 21 14.32 -21.53 14.83
C PHE A 21 15.43 -20.65 15.46
N ALA A 22 16.64 -21.19 15.65
CA ALA A 22 17.76 -20.43 16.19
C ALA A 22 18.18 -19.24 15.31
N GLU A 23 17.92 -19.27 13.98
CA GLU A 23 18.14 -18.10 13.10
C GLU A 23 17.28 -16.89 13.48
N PHE A 24 16.19 -17.10 14.23
CA PHE A 24 15.30 -16.06 14.76
C PHE A 24 15.57 -15.76 16.24
N GLY A 25 16.64 -16.33 16.82
CA GLY A 25 16.96 -16.23 18.25
C GLY A 25 16.11 -17.12 19.15
N ASP A 26 15.36 -18.09 18.61
CA ASP A 26 14.52 -19.00 19.38
C ASP A 26 15.16 -20.40 19.45
N VAL A 27 15.86 -20.65 20.55
CA VAL A 27 16.45 -21.96 20.88
C VAL A 27 15.54 -22.81 21.78
N GLY A 28 14.49 -22.21 22.35
CA GLY A 28 13.52 -22.94 23.18
C GLY A 28 12.58 -23.81 22.34
N ASN A 29 12.32 -23.38 21.10
CA ASN A 29 11.61 -24.14 20.09
C ASN A 29 12.60 -24.90 19.18
N TYR A 30 12.35 -26.18 18.92
CA TYR A 30 13.21 -27.04 18.07
C TYR A 30 12.48 -28.29 17.57
N TRP A 31 12.81 -28.78 16.38
CA TRP A 31 12.32 -30.07 15.86
C TRP A 31 13.09 -31.24 16.49
N ILE A 32 12.53 -32.44 16.47
CA ILE A 32 13.12 -33.63 17.08
C ILE A 32 13.52 -34.60 15.98
N GLU A 33 14.80 -34.99 15.91
CA GLU A 33 15.26 -36.09 15.06
C GLU A 33 15.40 -37.36 15.92
N LEU A 34 14.78 -38.45 15.45
CA LEU A 34 14.99 -39.81 15.97
C LEU A 34 15.72 -40.64 14.91
N SER A 35 16.72 -41.41 15.32
CA SER A 35 17.38 -42.40 14.45
C SER A 35 16.93 -43.81 14.79
N TYR A 36 16.79 -44.68 13.79
CA TYR A 36 16.52 -46.10 14.00
C TYR A 36 17.23 -46.99 12.97
N ILE A 37 17.46 -48.24 13.33
CA ILE A 37 17.98 -49.28 12.44
C ILE A 37 16.84 -50.24 12.10
N CYS A 38 16.76 -50.68 10.84
CA CYS A 38 15.91 -51.79 10.39
C CYS A 38 16.58 -52.57 9.25
N ASN A 39 16.03 -53.72 8.86
CA ASN A 39 16.44 -54.38 7.62
C ASN A 39 16.14 -53.47 6.42
N ARG A 40 17.03 -53.46 5.43
CA ARG A 40 16.87 -52.70 4.18
C ARG A 40 15.56 -53.01 3.46
N ASP A 41 15.23 -54.30 3.35
CA ASP A 41 14.02 -54.79 2.69
C ASP A 41 12.72 -54.40 3.42
N ASP A 42 12.80 -54.14 4.74
CA ASP A 42 11.64 -53.78 5.55
C ASP A 42 11.40 -52.27 5.62
N TRP A 43 12.39 -51.43 5.31
CA TRP A 43 12.34 -49.98 5.53
C TRP A 43 11.05 -49.32 4.99
N GLN A 44 10.68 -49.64 3.74
CA GLN A 44 9.47 -49.10 3.11
C GLN A 44 8.15 -49.50 3.80
N SER A 45 8.16 -50.61 4.56
CA SER A 45 6.99 -51.13 5.29
C SER A 45 6.99 -50.73 6.78
N VAL A 46 8.13 -50.33 7.35
CA VAL A 46 8.25 -49.95 8.77
C VAL A 46 8.42 -48.45 9.00
N LYS A 47 8.75 -47.67 7.97
CA LYS A 47 8.77 -46.19 8.06
C LYS A 47 7.38 -45.65 8.44
N GLY A 48 7.34 -44.54 9.17
CA GLY A 48 6.06 -43.91 9.52
C GLY A 48 5.35 -43.26 8.33
N GLU A 49 4.12 -42.81 8.56
CA GLU A 49 3.38 -41.95 7.65
C GLU A 49 3.56 -40.47 8.02
N LEU A 50 3.67 -39.59 7.02
CA LEU A 50 3.82 -38.16 7.27
C LEU A 50 2.56 -37.60 7.96
N GLY A 51 2.75 -36.90 9.07
CA GLY A 51 1.67 -36.41 9.93
C GLY A 51 1.38 -37.28 11.16
N GLU A 52 1.99 -38.47 11.30
CA GLU A 52 1.82 -39.29 12.51
C GLU A 52 2.36 -38.56 13.76
N PRO A 53 1.63 -38.55 14.89
CA PRO A 53 2.07 -37.88 16.11
C PRO A 53 3.28 -38.58 16.73
N LEU A 54 4.18 -37.80 17.35
CA LEU A 54 5.31 -38.33 18.11
C LEU A 54 4.83 -39.12 19.34
N ASP A 55 5.20 -40.39 19.40
CA ASP A 55 5.08 -41.19 20.62
C ASP A 55 6.25 -40.88 21.58
N PHE A 56 5.91 -40.44 22.79
CA PHE A 56 6.86 -40.09 23.84
C PHE A 56 7.19 -41.25 24.79
N ASP A 57 6.53 -42.41 24.63
CA ASP A 57 6.83 -43.64 25.37
C ASP A 57 7.71 -44.63 24.57
N LEU A 58 8.21 -44.19 23.40
CA LEU A 58 9.21 -44.88 22.60
C LEU A 58 10.47 -45.23 23.40
N ARG A 59 11.06 -46.37 23.04
CA ARG A 59 12.25 -46.94 23.66
C ARG A 59 13.35 -47.19 22.64
N ASN A 60 14.58 -47.07 23.13
CA ASN A 60 15.80 -47.32 22.37
C ASN A 60 16.12 -48.83 22.28
N GLU A 61 17.27 -49.17 21.70
CA GLU A 61 17.77 -50.54 21.52
C GLU A 61 17.95 -51.31 22.83
N ASP A 62 18.37 -50.62 23.89
CA ASP A 62 18.58 -51.17 25.24
C ASP A 62 17.26 -51.27 26.04
N GLY A 63 16.16 -50.76 25.50
CA GLY A 63 14.84 -50.73 26.14
C GLY A 63 14.63 -49.56 27.10
N GLU A 64 15.54 -48.60 27.15
CA GLU A 64 15.42 -47.35 27.89
C GLU A 64 14.50 -46.37 27.17
N LYS A 65 13.98 -45.35 27.85
CA LYS A 65 13.12 -44.33 27.21
C LYS A 65 13.98 -43.32 26.44
N ILE A 66 13.64 -43.06 25.17
CA ILE A 66 14.34 -42.08 24.31
C ILE A 66 14.36 -40.66 24.92
N PHE A 67 13.34 -40.34 25.71
CA PHE A 67 13.20 -39.05 26.43
C PHE A 67 13.45 -39.19 27.95
N GLY A 68 14.14 -40.24 28.39
CA GLY A 68 14.28 -40.60 29.81
C GLY A 68 15.08 -39.60 30.65
N GLU A 69 16.03 -38.89 30.04
CA GLU A 69 16.88 -37.88 30.69
C GLU A 69 16.30 -36.46 30.63
N VAL A 70 15.08 -36.29 30.09
CA VAL A 70 14.46 -34.95 29.98
C VAL A 70 13.85 -34.53 31.31
N GLU A 71 14.25 -33.35 31.80
CA GLU A 71 13.67 -32.74 33.00
C GLU A 71 12.13 -32.70 32.94
N PRO A 72 11.40 -33.06 34.02
CA PRO A 72 9.96 -33.28 33.97
C PRO A 72 9.13 -32.09 33.45
N GLU A 73 9.56 -30.86 33.75
CA GLU A 73 8.91 -29.63 33.29
C GLU A 73 9.06 -29.47 31.77
N HIS A 74 10.27 -29.64 31.25
CA HIS A 74 10.54 -29.57 29.81
C HIS A 74 9.89 -30.72 29.04
N PHE A 75 9.86 -31.94 29.61
CA PHE A 75 9.16 -33.08 29.02
C PHE A 75 7.64 -32.83 28.90
N ALA A 76 7.04 -32.15 29.88
CA ALA A 76 5.64 -31.72 29.81
C ALA A 76 5.42 -30.68 28.69
N GLU A 77 6.34 -29.72 28.51
CA GLU A 77 6.28 -28.79 27.37
C GLU A 77 6.36 -29.51 26.02
N LEU A 78 7.28 -30.48 25.86
CA LEU A 78 7.43 -31.21 24.59
C LEU A 78 6.13 -31.93 24.21
N LYS A 79 5.43 -32.54 25.17
CA LYS A 79 4.12 -33.17 24.95
C LYS A 79 3.03 -32.17 24.52
N LEU A 80 3.07 -30.94 25.00
CA LEU A 80 2.11 -29.89 24.63
C LEU A 80 2.34 -29.28 23.24
N ARG A 81 3.56 -29.42 22.67
CA ARG A 81 3.93 -28.82 21.37
C ARG A 81 3.32 -29.56 20.16
N GLY A 82 2.83 -30.79 20.33
CA GLY A 82 2.09 -31.51 19.30
C GLY A 82 2.93 -31.91 18.08
N TYR A 83 4.11 -32.50 18.33
CA TYR A 83 5.03 -32.96 17.28
C TYR A 83 4.39 -34.02 16.37
N VAL A 84 4.64 -33.90 15.06
CA VAL A 84 4.20 -34.84 14.01
C VAL A 84 5.37 -35.20 13.09
N LEU A 85 5.33 -36.38 12.48
CA LEU A 85 6.37 -36.84 11.54
C LEU A 85 6.35 -35.99 10.27
N GLY A 86 7.35 -35.12 10.11
CA GLY A 86 7.46 -34.17 9.00
C GLY A 86 8.46 -34.58 7.93
N GLY A 87 9.50 -35.35 8.29
CA GLY A 87 10.53 -35.77 7.35
C GLY A 87 10.95 -37.22 7.54
N ILE A 88 11.10 -37.93 6.42
CA ILE A 88 11.65 -39.29 6.36
C ILE A 88 12.69 -39.29 5.23
N PRO A 89 13.93 -38.83 5.48
CA PRO A 89 15.02 -38.92 4.52
C PRO A 89 15.26 -40.39 4.09
N GLU A 90 15.80 -40.56 2.88
CA GLU A 90 16.33 -41.86 2.43
C GLU A 90 17.40 -42.36 3.43
N PRO A 91 17.39 -43.64 3.80
CA PRO A 91 18.19 -44.14 4.89
C PRO A 91 19.63 -44.45 4.42
N GLU A 92 20.58 -44.33 5.34
CA GLU A 92 21.97 -44.66 5.09
C GLU A 92 22.20 -46.16 5.29
N VAL A 93 23.18 -46.75 4.59
CA VAL A 93 23.54 -48.17 4.81
C VAL A 93 24.25 -48.31 6.16
N ASP A 94 23.89 -49.32 6.94
CA ASP A 94 24.49 -49.62 8.24
C ASP A 94 25.17 -51.01 8.19
N GLY A 95 26.51 -51.03 8.27
CA GLY A 95 27.32 -52.25 8.21
C GLY A 95 27.81 -52.67 6.81
N ASP A 96 28.80 -53.57 6.79
CA ASP A 96 29.55 -53.96 5.58
C ASP A 96 28.79 -54.87 4.60
N ASP A 97 27.69 -55.49 5.02
CA ASP A 97 26.92 -56.45 4.20
C ASP A 97 25.68 -55.83 3.52
N GLU A 98 25.49 -54.52 3.69
CA GLU A 98 24.36 -53.71 3.24
C GLU A 98 22.95 -54.26 3.60
N SER A 99 22.85 -55.13 4.62
CA SER A 99 21.57 -55.76 5.00
C SER A 99 20.70 -54.89 5.91
N LEU A 100 21.33 -54.01 6.70
CA LEU A 100 20.68 -53.06 7.57
C LEU A 100 20.77 -51.63 7.00
N VAL A 101 19.82 -50.80 7.39
CA VAL A 101 19.82 -49.37 7.09
C VAL A 101 19.55 -48.56 8.34
N ARG A 102 20.23 -47.42 8.46
CA ARG A 102 20.05 -46.39 9.46
C ARG A 102 19.15 -45.31 8.89
N ALA A 103 17.88 -45.34 9.30
CA ALA A 103 16.89 -44.34 8.95
C ALA A 103 16.82 -43.24 10.01
N ARG A 104 16.31 -42.07 9.61
CA ARG A 104 16.02 -40.95 10.50
C ARG A 104 14.60 -40.47 10.29
N GLU A 105 13.97 -40.00 11.36
CA GLU A 105 12.62 -39.45 11.36
C GLU A 105 12.66 -38.07 12.01
N LEU A 106 12.29 -37.05 11.23
CA LEU A 106 12.22 -35.66 11.67
C LEU A 106 10.79 -35.34 12.11
N TYR A 107 10.59 -35.28 13.43
CA TYR A 107 9.37 -34.85 14.07
C TYR A 107 9.35 -33.33 14.22
N VAL A 108 8.41 -32.69 13.54
CA VAL A 108 8.26 -31.25 13.44
C VAL A 108 7.07 -30.75 14.25
N TYR A 109 7.08 -29.48 14.58
CA TYR A 109 5.87 -28.75 14.95
C TYR A 109 5.95 -27.31 14.47
N ALA A 110 4.80 -26.66 14.44
CA ALA A 110 4.62 -25.26 14.15
C ALA A 110 4.43 -24.46 15.46
N PRO A 111 5.43 -23.70 15.94
CA PRO A 111 5.22 -22.78 17.05
C PRO A 111 4.13 -21.77 16.72
N LYS A 112 3.19 -21.53 17.66
CA LYS A 112 2.18 -20.46 17.54
C LYS A 112 2.81 -19.08 17.79
N ARG A 113 3.79 -18.72 16.97
CA ARG A 113 4.67 -17.56 17.11
C ARG A 113 4.96 -16.94 15.74
N GLU A 114 5.02 -15.62 15.70
CA GLU A 114 5.61 -14.89 14.57
C GLU A 114 6.99 -14.38 14.96
N TYR A 115 7.98 -14.64 14.11
CA TYR A 115 9.34 -14.11 14.22
C TYR A 115 9.43 -12.81 13.41
N ILE A 116 9.98 -11.75 14.00
CA ILE A 116 10.04 -10.43 13.35
C ILE A 116 11.50 -10.10 13.00
N ARG A 117 11.76 -9.85 11.72
CA ARG A 117 13.05 -9.33 11.22
C ARG A 117 12.82 -7.92 10.67
N TYR A 118 13.70 -6.98 10.98
CA TYR A 118 13.68 -5.63 10.40
C TYR A 118 14.69 -5.53 9.26
N ASP A 119 14.30 -4.85 8.18
CA ASP A 119 15.14 -4.64 6.98
C ASP A 119 14.73 -3.32 6.30
N SER A 120 15.19 -3.05 5.08
CA SER A 120 14.71 -1.95 4.25
C SER A 120 14.39 -2.39 2.81
N ASP A 121 13.28 -1.89 2.27
CA ASP A 121 12.84 -2.17 0.89
C ASP A 121 12.24 -0.91 0.25
N VAL A 122 12.08 -0.92 -1.07
CA VAL A 122 11.52 0.16 -1.89
C VAL A 122 9.99 -0.02 -1.98
N VAL A 123 9.29 0.54 -0.99
CA VAL A 123 7.84 0.37 -0.81
C VAL A 123 7.03 1.47 -1.53
N PRO A 124 5.77 1.22 -1.91
CA PRO A 124 4.84 2.27 -2.29
C PRO A 124 4.47 3.13 -1.06
N ILE A 125 4.53 4.45 -1.21
CA ILE A 125 3.94 5.41 -0.27
C ILE A 125 2.89 6.28 -0.97
N TRP A 126 1.77 6.55 -0.30
CA TRP A 126 0.67 7.35 -0.84
C TRP A 126 0.68 8.76 -0.23
N GLY A 127 1.26 9.73 -0.94
CA GLY A 127 1.39 11.15 -0.51
C GLY A 127 0.13 11.99 -0.78
N LEU A 128 -0.05 13.13 -0.11
CA LEU A 128 -1.27 13.96 -0.15
C LEU A 128 -1.47 14.70 -1.47
N GLU A 129 -2.74 15.00 -1.76
CA GLU A 129 -3.28 15.28 -3.08
C GLU A 129 -4.86 15.40 -2.91
N ASP A 130 -5.61 16.41 -3.45
CA ASP A 130 -6.83 17.04 -2.82
C ASP A 130 -8.29 17.08 -3.47
N THR A 131 -8.65 17.84 -4.55
CA THR A 131 -10.07 18.28 -4.99
C THR A 131 -11.17 17.30 -4.64
N ASP A 132 -11.79 17.55 -3.52
CA ASP A 132 -13.18 17.14 -3.35
C ASP A 132 -14.18 18.07 -4.09
N TYR A 133 -13.72 19.16 -4.71
CA TYR A 133 -14.50 20.32 -5.22
C TYR A 133 -15.45 20.94 -4.15
N ALA A 134 -15.42 20.42 -2.92
CA ALA A 134 -16.31 20.77 -1.82
C ALA A 134 -15.74 21.89 -0.93
N THR A 135 -14.42 22.03 -0.87
CA THR A 135 -13.78 23.24 -0.37
C THR A 135 -13.75 24.25 -1.51
N GLN A 136 -14.76 25.11 -1.53
CA GLN A 136 -14.86 26.23 -2.46
C GLN A 136 -15.07 27.55 -1.72
N THR A 137 -14.64 28.65 -2.33
CA THR A 137 -14.90 30.01 -1.86
C THR A 137 -15.28 30.89 -3.05
N PRO A 138 -16.34 31.71 -2.98
CA PRO A 138 -16.67 32.61 -4.08
C PRO A 138 -15.54 33.59 -4.37
N ILE A 139 -15.15 33.67 -5.65
CA ILE A 139 -14.18 34.65 -6.15
C ILE A 139 -14.86 36.02 -6.17
N THR A 140 -14.19 37.04 -5.65
CA THR A 140 -14.74 38.40 -5.66
C THR A 140 -14.44 39.04 -7.01
N ILE A 141 -15.48 39.33 -7.79
CA ILE A 141 -15.41 40.01 -9.10
C ILE A 141 -15.81 41.48 -8.91
N GLY A 142 -15.19 42.39 -9.67
CA GLY A 142 -15.36 43.83 -9.55
C GLY A 142 -14.09 44.54 -9.10
N GLU A 143 -14.22 45.73 -8.50
CA GLU A 143 -13.08 46.58 -8.16
C GLU A 143 -12.04 45.83 -7.29
N ASN A 144 -10.81 45.71 -7.82
CA ASN A 144 -9.66 44.99 -7.25
C ASN A 144 -9.63 43.45 -7.42
N ALA A 145 -10.52 42.85 -8.22
CA ALA A 145 -10.56 41.41 -8.46
C ALA A 145 -9.35 40.84 -9.22
N GLY A 146 -8.64 41.66 -10.00
CA GLY A 146 -7.53 41.23 -10.85
C GLY A 146 -6.30 42.10 -10.68
N HIS A 147 -5.33 41.63 -9.86
CA HIS A 147 -4.08 42.34 -9.59
C HIS A 147 -2.88 41.41 -9.74
N VAL A 148 -1.76 41.91 -10.25
CA VAL A 148 -0.47 41.20 -10.28
C VAL A 148 0.52 41.94 -9.39
N GLN A 149 0.96 41.30 -8.30
CA GLN A 149 2.03 41.80 -7.46
C GLN A 149 3.37 41.56 -8.14
N LYS A 150 3.98 42.62 -8.65
CA LYS A 150 5.31 42.61 -9.25
C LYS A 150 6.37 43.05 -8.27
N THR A 151 7.43 42.27 -8.16
CA THR A 151 8.62 42.57 -7.35
C THR A 151 9.89 42.28 -8.15
N GLN A 152 11.06 42.65 -7.63
CA GLN A 152 12.34 42.27 -8.25
C GLN A 152 12.64 40.76 -8.22
N PHE A 153 11.80 39.95 -7.58
CA PHE A 153 12.01 38.51 -7.37
C PHE A 153 10.92 37.61 -7.96
N TYR A 154 9.70 38.13 -8.14
CA TYR A 154 8.55 37.38 -8.64
C TYR A 154 7.44 38.32 -9.13
N ASP A 155 6.63 37.81 -10.06
CA ASP A 155 5.33 38.36 -10.46
C ASP A 155 4.25 37.32 -10.11
N ASN A 156 3.39 37.60 -9.12
CA ASN A 156 2.33 36.70 -8.65
C ASN A 156 0.95 37.33 -8.82
N CYS A 157 -0.07 36.50 -9.07
CA CYS A 157 -1.46 36.95 -9.12
C CYS A 157 -2.03 37.10 -7.70
N LEU A 158 -2.76 38.17 -7.44
CA LEU A 158 -3.56 38.36 -6.23
C LEU A 158 -5.03 38.13 -6.59
N LEU A 159 -5.65 37.12 -5.98
CA LEU A 159 -7.04 36.75 -6.21
C LEU A 159 -7.86 36.94 -4.93
N PRO A 160 -8.75 37.94 -4.86
CA PRO A 160 -9.63 38.13 -3.73
C PRO A 160 -10.78 37.11 -3.72
N VAL A 161 -11.08 36.57 -2.54
CA VAL A 161 -12.13 35.56 -2.31
C VAL A 161 -12.96 35.92 -1.08
N SER A 162 -14.14 35.34 -0.94
CA SER A 162 -15.06 35.69 0.16
C SER A 162 -14.64 35.14 1.52
N ASP A 163 -13.90 34.02 1.54
CA ASP A 163 -13.39 33.36 2.73
C ASP A 163 -12.12 32.54 2.38
N THR A 164 -11.08 32.62 3.19
CA THR A 164 -9.82 31.87 3.05
C THR A 164 -9.62 30.79 4.12
N THR A 165 -10.52 30.66 5.11
CA THR A 165 -10.33 29.79 6.29
C THR A 165 -10.09 28.31 5.99
N ALA A 166 -10.57 27.81 4.85
CA ALA A 166 -10.39 26.42 4.41
C ALA A 166 -9.14 26.17 3.54
N PHE A 167 -8.35 27.21 3.28
CA PHE A 167 -7.15 27.20 2.44
C PHE A 167 -5.89 27.49 3.28
N LYS A 168 -4.75 27.00 2.82
CA LYS A 168 -3.42 27.30 3.39
C LYS A 168 -2.38 27.45 2.27
N THR A 169 -1.27 28.12 2.58
CA THR A 169 -0.09 28.13 1.72
C THR A 169 0.35 26.71 1.36
N GLY A 170 0.67 26.49 0.08
CA GLY A 170 1.02 25.19 -0.50
C GLY A 170 -0.18 24.34 -0.96
N ASP A 171 -1.42 24.77 -0.73
CA ASP A 171 -2.58 24.17 -1.40
C ASP A 171 -2.60 24.56 -2.89
N PHE A 172 -3.13 23.66 -3.72
CA PHE A 172 -3.43 23.95 -5.13
C PHE A 172 -4.93 24.25 -5.30
N VAL A 173 -5.25 25.13 -6.24
CA VAL A 173 -6.61 25.59 -6.53
C VAL A 173 -6.91 25.62 -8.03
N VAL A 174 -8.18 25.43 -8.38
CA VAL A 174 -8.77 25.61 -9.72
C VAL A 174 -9.87 26.65 -9.56
N GLY A 175 -9.93 27.63 -10.45
CA GLY A 175 -11.02 28.60 -10.44
C GLY A 175 -12.00 28.33 -11.58
N HIS A 176 -13.29 28.32 -11.26
CA HIS A 176 -14.38 28.24 -12.22
C HIS A 176 -15.15 29.55 -12.26
N PHE A 177 -15.55 29.99 -13.45
CA PHE A 177 -16.39 31.17 -13.65
C PHE A 177 -17.60 30.83 -14.51
N ASP A 178 -18.78 31.18 -14.00
CA ASP A 178 -19.98 31.29 -14.82
C ASP A 178 -19.86 32.58 -15.64
N CYS A 179 -20.10 32.49 -16.94
CA CYS A 179 -19.83 33.55 -17.89
C CYS A 179 -21.07 33.91 -18.73
N ARG A 180 -21.21 35.21 -19.01
CA ARG A 180 -21.99 35.69 -20.14
C ARG A 180 -21.09 35.75 -21.37
N PHE A 181 -21.53 35.13 -22.46
CA PHE A 181 -20.82 35.11 -23.74
C PHE A 181 -21.61 35.89 -24.81
N GLY A 182 -20.92 36.62 -25.68
CA GLY A 182 -21.53 37.37 -26.78
C GLY A 182 -21.09 36.82 -28.13
N ALA A 183 -22.00 36.50 -29.03
CA ALA A 183 -21.66 36.05 -30.38
C ALA A 183 -22.21 37.02 -31.46
N PRO A 184 -21.42 37.41 -32.47
CA PRO A 184 -21.89 38.24 -33.56
C PRO A 184 -22.75 37.41 -34.52
N THR A 185 -23.80 38.01 -35.08
CA THR A 185 -24.71 37.36 -36.03
C THR A 185 -24.88 38.16 -37.31
N GLY A 186 -24.65 37.49 -38.43
CA GLY A 186 -24.78 38.05 -39.79
C GLY A 186 -23.80 39.18 -40.10
N ALA A 187 -23.94 39.73 -41.31
CA ALA A 187 -23.09 40.82 -41.79
C ALA A 187 -23.36 42.19 -41.12
N THR A 188 -24.39 42.29 -40.27
CA THR A 188 -24.81 43.54 -39.60
C THR A 188 -24.27 43.71 -38.18
N GLY A 189 -23.51 42.73 -37.65
CA GLY A 189 -22.86 42.85 -36.34
C GLY A 189 -23.80 42.79 -35.13
N THR A 190 -25.00 42.22 -35.28
CA THR A 190 -25.95 42.08 -34.16
C THR A 190 -25.44 41.04 -33.17
N VAL A 191 -25.33 41.38 -31.89
CA VAL A 191 -24.81 40.46 -30.85
C VAL A 191 -25.94 39.67 -30.18
N ILE A 192 -25.84 38.35 -30.20
CA ILE A 192 -26.63 37.45 -29.34
C ILE A 192 -25.84 37.20 -28.05
N TYR A 193 -26.53 37.14 -26.91
CA TYR A 193 -25.93 36.85 -25.62
C TYR A 193 -26.42 35.53 -25.04
N TYR A 194 -25.47 34.73 -24.56
CA TYR A 194 -25.64 33.48 -23.84
C TYR A 194 -25.23 33.71 -22.38
N ASN A 195 -25.93 33.11 -21.42
CA ASN A 195 -25.71 33.33 -19.98
C ASN A 195 -25.42 32.01 -19.23
N ASP A 196 -25.00 30.99 -19.96
CA ASP A 196 -24.75 29.61 -19.55
C ASP A 196 -23.35 29.13 -19.97
N ALA A 197 -22.51 30.03 -20.49
CA ALA A 197 -21.11 29.74 -20.81
C ALA A 197 -20.27 29.68 -19.52
N TRP A 198 -19.10 29.05 -19.59
CA TRP A 198 -18.18 28.94 -18.45
C TRP A 198 -16.72 28.95 -18.89
N CYS A 199 -15.81 29.28 -17.96
CA CYS A 199 -14.37 29.11 -18.16
C CYS A 199 -13.65 28.70 -16.86
N GLU A 200 -12.50 28.03 -17.00
CA GLU A 200 -11.71 27.54 -15.87
C GLU A 200 -10.20 27.83 -16.02
N PHE A 201 -9.54 28.04 -14.88
CA PHE A 201 -8.08 28.10 -14.77
C PHE A 201 -7.53 27.08 -13.76
N GLY A 202 -6.26 26.71 -13.95
CA GLY A 202 -5.46 26.03 -12.95
C GLY A 202 -4.96 24.64 -13.39
N PRO A 203 -4.36 23.85 -12.48
CA PRO A 203 -4.21 24.15 -11.05
C PRO A 203 -3.11 25.21 -10.75
N ALA A 204 -3.37 26.09 -9.79
CA ALA A 204 -2.45 27.14 -9.32
C ALA A 204 -2.06 26.94 -7.84
N GLU A 205 -0.82 27.26 -7.46
CA GLU A 205 -0.30 27.12 -6.09
C GLU A 205 -0.53 28.39 -5.26
N ILE A 206 -1.11 28.28 -4.06
CA ILE A 206 -1.21 29.38 -3.09
C ILE A 206 0.14 29.58 -2.40
N VAL A 207 0.80 30.72 -2.61
CA VAL A 207 2.10 31.05 -1.98
C VAL A 207 1.97 31.92 -0.74
N ARG A 208 0.91 32.73 -0.63
CA ARG A 208 0.59 33.55 0.56
C ARG A 208 -0.92 33.73 0.71
N ILE A 209 -1.37 33.91 1.94
CA ILE A 209 -2.75 34.30 2.29
C ILE A 209 -2.67 35.59 3.09
N ASP A 210 -3.46 36.59 2.72
CA ASP A 210 -3.49 37.90 3.36
C ASP A 210 -4.95 38.34 3.55
N GLY A 211 -5.51 38.02 4.72
CA GLY A 211 -6.95 38.11 4.97
C GLY A 211 -7.75 37.32 3.93
N ASN A 212 -8.54 38.04 3.14
CA ASN A 212 -9.39 37.50 2.07
C ASN A 212 -8.73 37.49 0.68
N VAL A 213 -7.42 37.74 0.59
CA VAL A 213 -6.67 37.70 -0.68
C VAL A 213 -5.72 36.50 -0.69
N LEU A 214 -5.79 35.71 -1.76
CA LEU A 214 -4.88 34.60 -2.04
C LEU A 214 -3.84 35.05 -3.05
N GLU A 215 -2.56 34.91 -2.72
CA GLU A 215 -1.46 35.12 -3.66
C GLU A 215 -1.18 33.79 -4.37
N LEU A 216 -1.45 33.75 -5.67
CA LEU A 216 -1.24 32.60 -6.55
C LEU A 216 0.07 32.77 -7.33
N LYS A 217 0.82 31.68 -7.42
CA LYS A 217 2.16 31.66 -8.04
C LYS A 217 2.12 31.93 -9.54
N GLY A 218 2.69 33.07 -9.95
CA GLY A 218 2.80 33.48 -11.36
C GLY A 218 1.74 34.48 -11.81
N ALA A 219 2.14 35.40 -12.71
CA ALA A 219 1.32 36.50 -13.20
C ALA A 219 0.05 36.09 -13.96
N GLY A 220 0.01 34.88 -14.53
CA GLY A 220 -1.14 34.34 -15.26
C GLY A 220 -1.91 33.25 -14.48
N ALA A 221 -1.68 33.11 -13.17
CA ALA A 221 -2.18 31.96 -12.40
C ALA A 221 -3.70 31.82 -12.34
N SER A 222 -4.46 32.92 -12.53
CA SER A 222 -5.92 32.92 -12.62
C SER A 222 -6.47 33.13 -14.03
N PHE A 223 -5.62 33.04 -15.07
CA PHE A 223 -6.03 33.22 -16.47
C PHE A 223 -6.70 31.93 -17.00
N PRO A 224 -7.88 32.01 -17.65
CA PRO A 224 -8.58 30.83 -18.13
C PRO A 224 -7.77 30.06 -19.16
N THR A 225 -7.61 28.76 -18.92
CA THR A 225 -6.94 27.82 -19.83
C THR A 225 -7.92 26.81 -20.43
N GLN A 226 -9.15 26.76 -19.91
CA GLN A 226 -10.26 25.96 -20.42
C GLN A 226 -11.48 26.86 -20.58
N LEU A 227 -12.25 26.62 -21.64
CA LEU A 227 -13.35 27.44 -22.12
C LEU A 227 -14.45 26.50 -22.61
N ASP A 228 -15.72 26.84 -22.38
CA ASP A 228 -16.89 26.03 -22.76
C ASP A 228 -16.93 25.62 -24.25
N GLU A 229 -16.62 24.35 -24.51
CA GLU A 229 -16.58 23.76 -25.86
C GLU A 229 -17.87 23.98 -26.68
N THR A 230 -19.02 24.21 -26.02
CA THR A 230 -20.32 24.58 -26.63
C THR A 230 -20.23 25.81 -27.55
N TYR A 231 -19.28 26.70 -27.28
CA TYR A 231 -19.09 27.97 -28.00
C TYR A 231 -17.82 28.00 -28.88
N SER A 232 -17.10 26.87 -28.98
CA SER A 232 -15.81 26.75 -29.68
C SER A 232 -15.83 27.10 -31.18
N GLN A 233 -17.00 27.05 -31.83
CA GLN A 233 -17.19 27.44 -33.23
C GLN A 233 -17.14 28.95 -33.50
N TYR A 234 -17.12 29.81 -32.48
CA TYR A 234 -17.08 31.26 -32.63
C TYR A 234 -15.65 31.80 -32.53
N GLU A 235 -15.24 32.66 -33.47
CA GLU A 235 -13.85 33.17 -33.54
C GLU A 235 -13.40 33.93 -32.28
N ASN A 236 -14.37 34.51 -31.55
CA ASN A 236 -14.23 35.26 -30.30
C ASN A 236 -14.37 34.41 -29.03
N HIS A 237 -14.29 33.08 -29.13
CA HIS A 237 -14.42 32.17 -28.00
C HIS A 237 -13.28 32.32 -26.96
N SER A 238 -12.09 32.77 -27.39
CA SER A 238 -10.88 32.86 -26.57
C SER A 238 -10.61 34.27 -26.05
N ILE A 239 -10.01 34.36 -24.86
CA ILE A 239 -9.37 35.58 -24.36
C ILE A 239 -7.90 35.55 -24.81
N TYR A 240 -7.38 36.66 -25.37
CA TYR A 240 -6.06 36.65 -26.02
C TYR A 240 -4.90 37.04 -25.10
N GLU A 241 -5.11 37.90 -24.08
CA GLU A 241 -4.09 38.32 -23.13
C GLU A 241 -4.55 38.28 -21.66
N ASP A 242 -3.61 38.00 -20.76
CA ASP A 242 -3.80 38.06 -19.30
C ASP A 242 -4.30 39.43 -18.82
N LYS A 243 -3.76 40.52 -19.37
CA LYS A 243 -4.19 41.90 -19.09
C LYS A 243 -5.66 42.16 -19.46
N GLN A 244 -6.17 41.53 -20.52
CA GLN A 244 -7.57 41.67 -20.91
C GLN A 244 -8.46 40.98 -19.88
N TRP A 245 -8.10 39.76 -19.48
CA TRP A 245 -8.78 39.03 -18.42
C TRP A 245 -8.85 39.81 -17.10
N TYR A 246 -7.73 40.38 -16.64
CA TYR A 246 -7.73 41.18 -15.41
C TYR A 246 -8.58 42.46 -15.52
N ARG A 247 -8.65 43.12 -16.69
CA ARG A 247 -9.58 44.24 -16.90
C ARG A 247 -11.03 43.80 -16.75
N ILE A 248 -11.39 42.67 -17.38
CA ILE A 248 -12.73 42.09 -17.33
C ILE A 248 -13.09 41.73 -15.87
N LEU A 249 -12.22 41.02 -15.14
CA LEU A 249 -12.43 40.70 -13.72
C LEU A 249 -12.65 41.96 -12.86
N ASN A 250 -11.94 43.06 -13.15
CA ASN A 250 -12.14 44.35 -12.49
C ASN A 250 -13.45 45.07 -12.86
N GLY A 251 -14.33 44.44 -13.65
CA GLY A 251 -15.61 45.00 -14.08
C GLY A 251 -15.49 46.02 -15.22
N LEU A 252 -14.33 46.11 -15.89
CA LEU A 252 -14.12 47.02 -17.01
C LEU A 252 -14.62 46.41 -18.31
N VAL A 253 -15.50 47.15 -19.01
CA VAL A 253 -15.91 46.82 -20.38
C VAL A 253 -14.75 47.12 -21.33
N LEU A 254 -14.36 46.13 -22.14
CA LEU A 254 -13.37 46.32 -23.20
C LEU A 254 -14.02 46.99 -24.43
N ASP A 255 -13.26 47.86 -25.11
CA ASP A 255 -13.75 48.59 -26.28
C ASP A 255 -13.98 47.62 -27.48
N PRO A 256 -15.00 47.85 -28.34
CA PRO A 256 -15.22 47.07 -29.56
C PRO A 256 -13.96 46.92 -30.41
N ASN A 257 -13.17 47.98 -30.51
CA ASN A 257 -11.98 48.05 -31.35
C ASN A 257 -10.75 47.41 -30.66
N ASP A 258 -10.81 47.19 -29.35
CA ASP A 258 -9.83 46.48 -28.53
C ASP A 258 -10.16 44.96 -28.40
N TYR A 259 -10.80 44.38 -29.43
CA TYR A 259 -11.24 42.97 -29.46
C TYR A 259 -12.30 42.59 -28.39
N GLY A 260 -13.08 43.57 -27.92
CA GLY A 260 -13.64 43.55 -26.56
C GLY A 260 -15.09 43.10 -26.30
N TYR A 261 -15.98 43.06 -27.29
CA TYR A 261 -17.44 42.91 -27.02
C TYR A 261 -17.99 41.48 -26.84
N LEU A 262 -17.19 40.47 -27.16
CA LEU A 262 -17.72 39.15 -27.51
C LEU A 262 -17.09 37.99 -26.71
N ASN A 263 -16.10 38.28 -25.87
CA ASN A 263 -15.38 37.25 -25.13
C ASN A 263 -16.19 36.81 -23.89
N MET A 264 -15.80 35.70 -23.25
CA MET A 264 -16.42 35.24 -22.02
C MET A 264 -16.25 36.26 -20.89
N ASN A 265 -17.37 36.77 -20.38
CA ASN A 265 -17.43 37.78 -19.33
C ASN A 265 -17.96 37.15 -18.03
N PRO A 266 -17.10 36.93 -17.01
CA PRO A 266 -17.45 36.23 -15.79
C PRO A 266 -18.47 37.05 -14.96
N THR A 267 -19.61 36.44 -14.67
CA THR A 267 -20.68 37.02 -13.85
C THR A 267 -20.63 36.57 -12.41
N SER A 268 -20.14 35.34 -12.19
CA SER A 268 -19.85 34.74 -10.89
C SER A 268 -18.67 33.79 -11.04
N GLY A 269 -18.06 33.42 -9.93
CA GLY A 269 -17.00 32.43 -9.93
C GLY A 269 -16.69 31.93 -8.55
N TYR A 270 -16.07 30.76 -8.49
CA TYR A 270 -15.72 30.08 -7.26
C TYR A 270 -14.36 29.40 -7.39
N LEU A 271 -13.54 29.57 -6.36
CA LEU A 271 -12.22 28.98 -6.27
C LEU A 271 -12.31 27.68 -5.50
N LEU A 272 -11.96 26.60 -6.18
CA LEU A 272 -12.02 25.22 -5.71
C LEU A 272 -10.64 24.77 -5.28
N LYS A 273 -10.55 24.01 -4.19
CA LYS A 273 -9.32 23.31 -3.81
C LYS A 273 -9.08 22.10 -4.73
N ALA A 274 -7.89 21.97 -5.34
CA ALA A 274 -7.62 21.15 -6.54
C ALA A 274 -7.14 19.67 -6.30
N TYR A 275 -7.54 18.65 -7.09
CA TYR A 275 -6.98 17.27 -7.03
C TYR A 275 -5.65 17.34 -7.77
N ALA A 276 -4.57 17.23 -7.01
CA ALA A 276 -3.70 16.11 -7.30
C ALA A 276 -4.38 14.82 -6.69
N LYS A 277 -3.96 13.59 -6.99
CA LYS A 277 -4.53 12.33 -6.41
C LYS A 277 -3.41 11.54 -5.71
N ARG A 278 -3.63 10.89 -4.54
CA ARG A 278 -2.54 10.25 -3.74
C ARG A 278 -1.77 9.17 -4.50
N ALA A 279 -0.82 9.53 -5.37
CA ALA A 279 -0.13 8.62 -6.26
C ALA A 279 0.97 7.86 -5.53
N HIS A 280 1.13 6.57 -5.81
CA HIS A 280 2.22 5.82 -5.20
C HIS A 280 3.58 6.40 -5.65
N LYS A 281 4.43 6.75 -4.69
CA LYS A 281 5.87 6.98 -4.94
C LYS A 281 6.63 5.83 -4.33
N LYS A 282 7.52 5.21 -5.09
CA LYS A 282 8.45 4.21 -4.59
C LYS A 282 9.54 4.89 -3.78
N ARG A 283 9.71 4.52 -2.51
CA ARG A 283 10.77 5.04 -1.62
C ARG A 283 11.32 3.94 -0.73
N GLN A 284 12.63 3.99 -0.45
CA GLN A 284 13.22 3.11 0.55
C GLN A 284 12.65 3.44 1.95
N ARG A 285 12.18 2.41 2.63
CA ARG A 285 11.63 2.47 4.00
C ARG A 285 12.09 1.28 4.82
N ILE A 286 12.05 1.46 6.14
CA ILE A 286 12.17 0.34 7.08
C ILE A 286 10.94 -0.55 6.90
N ILE A 287 11.19 -1.83 6.68
CA ILE A 287 10.17 -2.86 6.65
C ILE A 287 10.34 -3.78 7.85
N ARG A 288 9.30 -4.57 8.15
CA ARG A 288 9.43 -5.76 8.98
C ARG A 288 8.91 -6.97 8.20
N GLU A 289 9.71 -8.02 8.17
CA GLU A 289 9.29 -9.34 7.71
C GLU A 289 8.82 -10.15 8.94
N LYS A 290 7.58 -10.62 8.89
CA LYS A 290 7.03 -11.60 9.82
C LYS A 290 7.17 -12.99 9.22
N VAL A 291 7.85 -13.89 9.92
CA VAL A 291 8.00 -15.30 9.54
C VAL A 291 7.20 -16.17 10.51
N SER A 292 6.42 -17.11 9.99
CA SER A 292 5.65 -18.08 10.80
C SER A 292 5.58 -19.43 10.11
N PHE A 293 5.43 -20.50 10.88
CA PHE A 293 5.47 -21.88 10.39
C PHE A 293 4.12 -22.56 10.62
N HIS A 294 3.68 -23.42 9.69
CA HIS A 294 2.33 -23.98 9.67
C HIS A 294 2.33 -25.41 9.12
N LEU A 295 1.62 -26.34 9.78
CA LEU A 295 1.48 -27.74 9.34
C LEU A 295 0.49 -27.91 8.17
N SER A 296 -0.28 -26.87 7.87
CA SER A 296 -1.20 -26.78 6.72
C SER A 296 -0.91 -25.51 5.93
N PHE A 297 -1.44 -25.41 4.71
CA PHE A 297 -1.31 -24.17 3.94
C PHE A 297 -1.89 -23.00 4.76
N PRO A 298 -1.13 -21.93 5.00
CA PRO A 298 -1.53 -20.88 5.92
C PRO A 298 -2.48 -19.87 5.27
N GLU A 299 -3.35 -19.26 6.07
CA GLU A 299 -4.09 -18.08 5.64
C GLU A 299 -3.11 -16.95 5.29
N LEU A 300 -3.40 -16.26 4.18
CA LEU A 300 -2.62 -15.12 3.72
C LEU A 300 -3.37 -13.83 4.05
N PRO A 301 -2.71 -12.83 4.67
CA PRO A 301 -3.32 -11.53 4.87
C PRO A 301 -3.56 -10.84 3.53
N GLU A 302 -4.62 -10.04 3.45
CA GLU A 302 -4.85 -9.17 2.30
C GLU A 302 -3.68 -8.19 2.12
N ILE A 303 -3.20 -8.08 0.88
CA ILE A 303 -2.23 -7.06 0.49
C ILE A 303 -2.96 -5.73 0.47
N PHE A 304 -2.31 -4.68 0.96
CA PHE A 304 -2.85 -3.34 0.78
C PHE A 304 -2.71 -2.92 -0.69
N VAL A 305 -3.83 -3.01 -1.40
CA VAL A 305 -4.01 -2.40 -2.73
C VAL A 305 -5.13 -1.35 -2.59
N PRO A 306 -4.89 -0.07 -2.95
CA PRO A 306 -5.97 0.90 -3.05
C PRO A 306 -7.05 0.38 -4.02
N GLN A 307 -8.27 0.15 -3.54
CA GLN A 307 -9.40 -0.25 -4.40
C GLN A 307 -10.50 0.81 -4.34
N GLN A 308 -11.20 1.05 -5.45
CA GLN A 308 -12.47 1.78 -5.42
C GLN A 308 -13.51 1.00 -4.60
N GLN A 309 -14.55 1.68 -4.08
CA GLN A 309 -15.73 1.02 -3.46
C GLN A 309 -16.42 -0.04 -4.35
N THR A 310 -16.17 -0.01 -5.66
CA THR A 310 -16.63 -0.97 -6.66
C THR A 310 -15.72 -2.21 -6.81
N GLY A 311 -14.62 -2.29 -6.04
CA GLY A 311 -13.66 -3.40 -6.05
C GLY A 311 -12.52 -3.28 -7.06
N PHE A 312 -12.51 -2.27 -7.93
CA PHE A 312 -11.43 -2.08 -8.91
C PHE A 312 -10.15 -1.54 -8.27
N GLU A 313 -9.03 -2.20 -8.53
CA GLU A 313 -7.69 -1.78 -8.10
C GLU A 313 -7.30 -0.41 -8.70
N GLN A 314 -6.54 0.35 -7.92
CA GLN A 314 -6.06 1.70 -8.23
C GLN A 314 -4.62 1.88 -7.74
N THR A 315 -3.86 2.74 -8.43
CA THR A 315 -2.53 3.17 -8.01
C THR A 315 -2.54 4.46 -7.17
N THR A 316 -3.74 4.97 -6.86
CA THR A 316 -4.01 6.23 -6.16
C THR A 316 -5.03 6.03 -5.03
N ILE A 317 -4.86 6.75 -3.91
CA ILE A 317 -5.89 6.87 -2.86
C ILE A 317 -6.73 8.14 -3.07
N SER A 318 -8.05 7.98 -3.05
CA SER A 318 -9.08 9.03 -3.18
C SER A 318 -10.13 8.92 -2.06
N ARG A 319 -11.14 9.81 -2.02
CA ARG A 319 -12.27 9.67 -1.08
C ARG A 319 -13.11 8.40 -1.27
N TYR A 320 -13.08 7.81 -2.47
CA TYR A 320 -13.81 6.57 -2.83
C TYR A 320 -12.95 5.31 -2.72
N THR A 321 -11.72 5.43 -2.23
CA THR A 321 -10.81 4.31 -2.04
C THR A 321 -11.04 3.66 -0.68
N MET A 322 -10.96 2.32 -0.60
CA MET A 322 -10.87 1.60 0.67
C MET A 322 -9.42 1.21 0.99
N PRO A 323 -8.94 1.39 2.23
CA PRO A 323 -9.58 2.18 3.29
C PRO A 323 -9.58 3.68 2.94
N THR A 324 -10.57 4.40 3.47
CA THR A 324 -10.79 5.82 3.22
C THR A 324 -9.65 6.69 3.72
N ALA A 325 -9.55 7.92 3.22
CA ALA A 325 -8.54 8.88 3.67
C ALA A 325 -8.59 9.18 5.20
N ALA A 326 -9.76 9.05 5.84
CA ALA A 326 -9.91 9.17 7.28
C ALA A 326 -9.37 7.95 8.02
N GLU A 327 -9.67 6.75 7.55
CA GLU A 327 -9.13 5.49 8.09
C GLU A 327 -7.61 5.39 7.89
N TRP A 328 -7.08 5.87 6.76
CA TRP A 328 -5.64 5.98 6.53
C TRP A 328 -4.96 6.92 7.54
N LYS A 329 -5.53 8.11 7.77
CA LYS A 329 -5.06 9.04 8.82
C LYS A 329 -5.12 8.41 10.21
N ALA A 330 -6.17 7.64 10.52
CA ALA A 330 -6.29 6.93 11.78
C ALA A 330 -5.24 5.80 11.93
N LYS A 331 -4.92 5.09 10.84
CA LYS A 331 -3.83 4.10 10.78
C LYS A 331 -2.47 4.75 11.03
N ILE A 332 -2.17 5.89 10.39
CA ILE A 332 -0.95 6.68 10.67
C ILE A 332 -0.89 7.10 12.14
N ALA A 333 -1.98 7.65 12.70
CA ALA A 333 -2.02 8.13 14.08
C ALA A 333 -1.80 7.02 15.13
N ARG A 334 -2.13 5.76 14.80
CA ARG A 334 -1.84 4.57 15.64
C ARG A 334 -0.45 3.98 15.42
N ASN A 335 0.31 4.44 14.43
CA ASN A 335 1.52 3.79 13.92
C ASN A 335 1.25 2.35 13.44
N ASP A 336 0.09 2.13 12.81
CA ASP A 336 -0.26 0.85 12.20
C ASP A 336 0.75 0.49 11.07
N TRP A 337 0.85 -0.80 10.78
CA TRP A 337 1.65 -1.34 9.68
C TRP A 337 0.71 -1.98 8.65
N PHE A 338 1.13 -2.00 7.39
CA PHE A 338 0.36 -2.61 6.30
C PHE A 338 1.24 -3.52 5.44
N VAL A 339 0.63 -4.57 4.88
CA VAL A 339 1.26 -5.50 3.94
C VAL A 339 1.36 -4.81 2.57
N TYR A 340 2.58 -4.57 2.08
CA TYR A 340 2.79 -3.79 0.83
C TYR A 340 3.16 -4.67 -0.39
N ALA A 341 3.40 -5.95 -0.17
CA ALA A 341 3.85 -6.92 -1.16
C ALA A 341 3.16 -8.27 -0.91
N GLU A 342 3.06 -9.10 -1.94
CA GLU A 342 2.48 -10.44 -1.85
C GLU A 342 3.14 -11.27 -0.74
N PRO A 343 2.36 -11.83 0.21
CA PRO A 343 2.85 -12.81 1.17
C PRO A 343 3.40 -14.04 0.44
N THR A 344 4.63 -14.44 0.77
CA THR A 344 5.24 -15.64 0.18
C THR A 344 5.06 -16.84 1.09
N VAL A 345 4.60 -17.96 0.54
CA VAL A 345 4.55 -19.26 1.22
C VAL A 345 5.53 -20.20 0.54
N GLN A 346 6.48 -20.73 1.30
CA GLN A 346 7.39 -21.78 0.87
C GLN A 346 7.00 -23.08 1.57
N PHE A 347 6.80 -24.16 0.82
CA PHE A 347 6.72 -25.50 1.37
C PHE A 347 8.13 -26.08 1.54
N LEU A 348 8.41 -26.64 2.72
CA LEU A 348 9.67 -27.30 3.07
C LEU A 348 9.44 -28.82 3.01
N PRO A 349 9.67 -29.49 1.87
CA PRO A 349 9.33 -30.91 1.69
C PRO A 349 10.07 -31.86 2.65
N GLU A 350 11.27 -31.49 3.09
CA GLU A 350 12.07 -32.22 4.07
C GLU A 350 11.47 -32.25 5.48
N ALA A 351 10.51 -31.36 5.75
CA ALA A 351 9.89 -31.15 7.05
C ALA A 351 8.35 -31.14 6.98
N ASN A 352 7.76 -31.35 5.79
CA ASN A 352 6.32 -31.31 5.50
C ASN A 352 5.60 -30.12 6.17
N ILE A 353 6.21 -28.94 6.10
CA ILE A 353 5.76 -27.73 6.79
C ILE A 353 5.83 -26.51 5.87
N TYR A 354 4.92 -25.56 6.06
CA TYR A 354 4.88 -24.31 5.31
C TYR A 354 5.55 -23.19 6.12
N GLU A 355 6.48 -22.48 5.50
CA GLU A 355 7.06 -21.23 5.99
C GLU A 355 6.34 -20.05 5.29
N ARG A 356 5.63 -19.23 6.07
CA ARG A 356 4.95 -18.01 5.62
C ARG A 356 5.80 -16.79 5.95
N ARG A 357 6.07 -15.94 4.95
CA ARG A 357 6.69 -14.63 5.12
C ARG A 357 5.75 -13.52 4.67
N ILE A 358 5.56 -12.52 5.52
CA ILE A 358 4.72 -11.33 5.25
C ILE A 358 5.60 -10.10 5.43
N ARG A 359 5.68 -9.24 4.41
CA ARG A 359 6.42 -7.97 4.50
C ARG A 359 5.47 -6.81 4.77
N GLU A 360 5.71 -6.11 5.86
CA GLU A 360 4.95 -4.94 6.27
C GLU A 360 5.84 -3.69 6.32
N THR A 361 5.25 -2.53 6.08
CA THR A 361 5.87 -1.21 6.25
C THR A 361 4.92 -0.31 7.07
N PRO A 362 5.41 0.67 7.84
CA PRO A 362 4.53 1.55 8.62
C PRO A 362 3.67 2.43 7.72
N CYS A 363 2.44 2.72 8.17
CA CYS A 363 1.59 3.75 7.57
C CYS A 363 2.21 5.14 7.78
N VAL A 364 2.34 5.92 6.71
CA VAL A 364 2.96 7.27 6.68
C VAL A 364 2.15 8.27 5.85
#